data_AF-A0A178MW08-F1
#
_entry.id   AF-A0A178MW08-F1
#
_cell.length_a   1.000
_cell.length_b   1.000
_cell.length_c   1.000
_cell.angle_alpha   90.00
_cell.angle_beta   90.00
_cell.angle_gamma   90.00
#
_symmetry.space_group_name_H-M   'P 1'
#
loop_
_entity.id
_entity.type
_entity.pdbx_description
1 polymer ?
#
loop_
_entity_poly.entity_id
_entity_poly.type
_entity_poly.pdbx_seq_one_letter_code
_entity_poly.pdbx_strand_id
1 'polypeptide(L)'
;MTKIAYTFCDGCLVNSGGTVMATDQKLVGDLERVAMVDGNVSFIGWAADTGVGEPVPTVLLVSDGKVVGSVVPREPRPDVSAALKLVKKIHFGFDLRVPASELGSSAWVWMVSADGKSRRIDKMFQR
;
A
#
# COMPACT_ATOMS: atom_id res chain seq x y z
N MET A 1 6.76 0.85 19.57
CA MET A 1 6.63 0.84 18.10
C MET A 1 6.43 2.26 17.65
N THR A 2 7.38 2.84 16.91
CA THR A 2 7.29 4.22 16.44
C THR A 2 6.19 4.30 15.38
N LYS A 3 5.05 4.89 15.73
CA LYS A 3 3.94 5.13 14.81
C LYS A 3 4.48 6.11 13.75
N ILE A 4 4.69 5.63 12.51
CA ILE A 4 5.10 6.54 11.43
C ILE A 4 3.94 7.52 11.23
N ALA A 5 4.15 8.77 11.61
CA ALA A 5 3.14 9.81 11.54
C ALA A 5 3.06 10.32 10.09
N TYR A 6 2.08 9.83 9.35
CA TYR A 6 1.67 10.44 8.09
C TYR A 6 0.45 11.32 8.33
N THR A 7 0.40 12.48 7.68
CA THR A 7 -0.80 13.33 7.59
C THR A 7 -1.41 13.19 6.19
N PHE A 8 -2.69 13.51 6.02
CA PHE A 8 -3.38 13.39 4.74
C PHE A 8 -4.03 14.72 4.36
N CYS A 9 -3.97 15.05 3.06
CA CYS A 9 -4.81 16.08 2.44
C CYS A 9 -5.75 15.43 1.42
N ASP A 10 -6.59 16.22 0.74
CA ASP A 10 -7.47 15.72 -0.32
C ASP A 10 -6.66 15.00 -1.42
N GLY A 11 -6.59 13.67 -1.30
CA GLY A 11 -5.87 12.81 -2.23
C GLY A 11 -4.36 12.80 -2.11
N CYS A 12 -3.76 13.28 -1.00
CA CYS A 12 -2.30 13.26 -0.84
C CYS A 12 -1.81 12.66 0.50
N LEU A 13 -0.62 12.07 0.47
CA LEU A 13 0.13 11.60 1.64
C LEU A 13 1.18 12.64 2.03
N VAL A 14 1.26 12.97 3.32
CA VAL A 14 2.22 13.92 3.88
C VAL A 14 3.14 13.17 4.83
N ASN A 15 4.45 13.33 4.67
CA ASN A 15 5.42 12.68 5.53
C ASN A 15 5.49 13.34 6.93
N SER A 16 6.28 12.75 7.83
CA SER A 16 6.43 13.25 9.21
C SER A 16 7.04 14.66 9.32
N GLY A 17 7.65 15.17 8.25
CA GLY A 17 8.18 16.53 8.17
C GLY A 17 7.17 17.57 7.68
N GLY A 18 5.93 17.17 7.37
CA GLY A 18 4.91 18.07 6.83
C GLY A 18 4.99 18.27 5.32
N THR A 19 5.84 17.52 4.61
CA THR A 19 5.96 17.63 3.15
C THR A 19 4.98 16.68 2.45
N VAL A 20 4.20 17.23 1.52
CA VAL A 20 3.36 16.44 0.61
C VAL A 20 4.26 15.57 -0.27
N MET A 21 4.05 14.27 -0.22
CA MET A 21 4.79 13.30 -1.03
C MET A 21 4.30 13.38 -2.47
N ALA A 22 5.21 13.64 -3.41
CA ALA A 22 4.88 13.70 -4.82
C ALA A 22 4.25 12.38 -5.30
N THR A 23 3.27 12.48 -6.20
CA THR A 23 2.68 11.30 -6.82
C THR A 23 3.60 10.73 -7.90
N ASP A 24 3.88 9.43 -7.90
CA ASP A 24 4.68 8.77 -8.95
C ASP A 24 3.86 7.69 -9.67
N GLN A 25 3.72 7.83 -10.98
CA GLN A 25 3.00 6.89 -11.84
C GLN A 25 3.74 5.56 -12.04
N LYS A 26 5.04 5.52 -11.70
CA LYS A 26 5.84 4.29 -11.74
C LYS A 26 5.53 3.36 -10.57
N LEU A 27 4.86 3.86 -9.54
CA LEU A 27 4.27 3.05 -8.49
C LEU A 27 2.98 2.44 -9.00
N VAL A 28 2.95 1.12 -9.11
CA VAL A 28 1.82 0.37 -9.65
C VAL A 28 1.45 -0.76 -8.71
N GLY A 29 0.17 -1.04 -8.63
CA GLY A 29 -0.37 -2.05 -7.74
C GLY A 29 -1.86 -2.25 -7.96
N ASP A 30 -2.38 -3.34 -7.44
CA ASP A 30 -3.82 -3.58 -7.35
C ASP A 30 -4.17 -4.18 -5.98
N LEU A 31 -5.38 -3.86 -5.54
CA LEU A 31 -6.03 -4.49 -4.38
C LEU A 31 -6.93 -5.60 -4.94
N GLU A 32 -6.52 -6.84 -4.82
CA GLU A 32 -7.20 -7.95 -5.50
C GLU A 32 -8.31 -8.53 -4.63
N ARG A 33 -8.15 -8.51 -3.30
CA ARG A 33 -9.12 -9.08 -2.37
C ARG A 33 -9.13 -8.36 -1.04
N VAL A 34 -10.32 -8.21 -0.48
CA VAL A 34 -10.54 -7.85 0.92
C VAL A 34 -11.35 -8.96 1.58
N ALA A 35 -10.89 -9.47 2.72
CA ALA A 35 -11.54 -10.58 3.41
C ALA A 35 -11.55 -10.39 4.93
N MET A 36 -12.69 -10.69 5.57
CA MET A 36 -12.79 -10.78 7.02
C MET A 36 -12.27 -12.13 7.49
N VAL A 37 -11.34 -12.14 8.44
CA VAL A 37 -10.78 -13.37 9.04
C VAL A 37 -10.56 -13.13 10.53
N ASP A 38 -11.27 -13.86 11.39
CA ASP A 38 -11.08 -13.86 12.85
C ASP A 38 -11.02 -12.47 13.49
N GLY A 39 -12.01 -11.61 13.19
CA GLY A 39 -12.07 -10.23 13.71
C GLY A 39 -11.08 -9.25 13.07
N ASN A 40 -10.26 -9.72 12.14
CA ASN A 40 -9.39 -8.91 11.31
C ASN A 40 -9.96 -8.77 9.89
N VAL A 41 -9.44 -7.79 9.17
CA VAL A 41 -9.66 -7.60 7.74
C VAL A 41 -8.31 -7.69 7.05
N SER A 42 -8.21 -8.60 6.09
CA SER A 42 -7.04 -8.81 5.25
C SER A 42 -7.24 -8.09 3.92
N PHE A 43 -6.28 -7.25 3.57
CA PHE A 43 -6.17 -6.54 2.30
C PHE A 43 -5.04 -7.19 1.50
N ILE A 44 -5.40 -7.88 0.43
CA ILE A 44 -4.48 -8.71 -0.35
C ILE A 44 -4.34 -8.12 -1.74
N GLY A 45 -3.11 -8.02 -2.21
CA GLY A 45 -2.81 -7.49 -3.53
C GLY A 45 -1.33 -7.51 -3.84
N TRP A 46 -0.90 -6.61 -4.70
CA TRP A 46 0.51 -6.43 -5.06
C TRP A 46 0.87 -4.97 -5.26
N ALA A 47 2.16 -4.65 -5.08
CA ALA A 47 2.69 -3.31 -5.29
C ALA A 47 4.16 -3.35 -5.75
N ALA A 48 4.50 -2.54 -6.74
CA ALA A 48 5.82 -2.46 -7.35
C ALA A 48 6.21 -1.01 -7.69
N ASP A 49 7.50 -0.73 -7.64
CA ASP A 49 8.12 0.44 -8.23
C ASP A 49 8.77 0.04 -9.57
N THR A 50 8.07 0.32 -10.67
CA THR A 50 8.56 0.01 -12.02
C THR A 50 9.68 0.95 -12.47
N GLY A 51 9.93 2.04 -11.77
CA GLY A 51 11.00 2.98 -12.07
C GLY A 51 12.38 2.45 -11.71
N VAL A 52 12.44 1.64 -10.66
CA VAL A 52 13.67 0.97 -10.22
C VAL A 52 13.61 -0.56 -10.38
N GLY A 53 12.44 -1.10 -10.71
CA GLY A 53 12.24 -2.54 -10.95
C GLY A 53 12.25 -3.37 -9.67
N GLU A 54 11.78 -2.80 -8.55
CA GLU A 54 11.78 -3.42 -7.22
C GLU A 54 10.37 -3.40 -6.61
N PRO A 55 10.08 -4.27 -5.63
CA PRO A 55 8.90 -4.08 -4.78
C PRO A 55 8.95 -2.73 -4.07
N VAL A 56 7.80 -2.10 -3.84
CA VAL A 56 7.77 -0.90 -3.01
C VAL A 56 8.22 -1.22 -1.59
N PRO A 57 9.00 -0.37 -0.90
CA PRO A 57 9.43 -0.66 0.46
C PRO A 57 8.27 -0.65 1.46
N THR A 58 7.20 0.09 1.18
CA THR A 58 6.08 0.22 2.12
C THR A 58 4.75 0.28 1.38
N VAL A 59 3.82 -0.56 1.81
CA VAL A 59 2.39 -0.43 1.57
C VAL A 59 1.72 0.03 2.86
N LEU A 60 0.90 1.08 2.80
CA LEU A 60 0.12 1.59 3.94
C LEU A 60 -1.35 1.31 3.72
N LEU A 61 -2.06 0.97 4.80
CA LEU A 61 -3.50 1.01 4.85
C LEU A 61 -3.94 2.26 5.61
N VAL A 62 -4.79 3.05 4.97
CA VAL A 62 -5.28 4.32 5.48
C VAL A 62 -6.79 4.25 5.60
N SER A 63 -7.32 4.34 6.82
CA SER A 63 -8.75 4.37 7.07
C SER A 63 -9.16 5.72 7.65
N ASP A 64 -10.15 6.35 7.03
CA ASP A 64 -10.67 7.68 7.39
C ASP A 64 -9.55 8.71 7.72
N GLY A 65 -8.53 8.77 6.86
CA GLY A 65 -7.41 9.70 6.99
C GLY A 65 -6.36 9.32 8.04
N LYS A 66 -6.37 8.08 8.56
CA LYS A 66 -5.38 7.59 9.54
C LYS A 66 -4.69 6.35 9.03
N VAL A 67 -3.37 6.26 9.19
CA VAL A 67 -2.65 5.01 8.97
C VAL A 67 -3.02 4.02 10.06
N VAL A 68 -3.58 2.89 9.64
CA VAL A 68 -4.03 1.81 10.54
C VAL A 68 -3.17 0.55 10.38
N GLY A 69 -2.35 0.47 9.33
CA GLY A 69 -1.42 -0.64 9.12
C GLY A 69 -0.38 -0.33 8.04
N SER A 70 0.71 -1.10 8.06
CA SER A 70 1.75 -1.06 7.04
C SER A 70 2.38 -2.42 6.83
N VAL A 71 2.82 -2.73 5.61
CA VAL A 71 3.54 -3.97 5.31
C VAL A 71 4.58 -3.74 4.21
N VAL A 72 5.64 -4.55 4.22
CA VAL A 72 6.57 -4.67 3.10
C VAL A 72 6.05 -5.82 2.22
N PRO A 73 5.81 -5.63 0.92
CA PRO A 73 5.46 -6.72 0.01
C PRO A 73 6.55 -7.80 0.02
N ARG A 74 6.15 -9.03 0.29
CA ARG A 74 7.05 -10.19 0.40
C ARG A 74 6.49 -11.45 -0.24
N GLU A 75 5.21 -11.48 -0.59
CA GLU A 75 4.59 -12.67 -1.14
C GLU A 75 5.00 -12.87 -2.61
N PRO A 76 5.41 -14.09 -3.02
CA PRO A 76 5.77 -14.39 -4.40
C PRO A 76 4.59 -14.18 -5.37
N ARG A 77 4.85 -13.42 -6.44
CA ARG A 77 3.95 -13.08 -7.54
C ARG A 77 4.70 -13.15 -8.88
N PRO A 78 5.04 -14.36 -9.36
CA PRO A 78 5.71 -14.53 -10.65
C PRO A 78 4.84 -14.06 -11.83
N ASP A 79 3.51 -14.10 -11.69
CA ASP A 79 2.55 -13.54 -12.63
C ASP A 79 2.71 -12.02 -12.78
N VAL A 80 2.82 -11.29 -11.67
CA VAL A 80 3.05 -9.83 -11.66
C VAL A 80 4.44 -9.52 -12.22
N SER A 81 5.45 -10.28 -11.80
CA SER A 81 6.81 -10.15 -12.32
C SER A 81 6.86 -10.27 -13.86
N ALA A 82 6.18 -11.27 -14.41
CA ALA A 82 6.09 -11.47 -15.86
C ALA A 82 5.34 -10.31 -16.55
N ALA A 83 4.19 -9.90 -16.01
CA ALA A 83 3.38 -8.82 -16.58
C ALA A 83 4.13 -7.47 -16.61
N LEU A 84 4.89 -7.16 -15.55
CA LEU A 84 5.70 -5.94 -15.46
C LEU A 84 7.08 -6.05 -16.12
N LYS A 85 7.44 -7.23 -16.66
CA LYS A 85 8.77 -7.53 -17.21
C LYS A 85 9.91 -7.35 -16.17
N LEU A 86 9.64 -7.63 -14.91
CA LEU A 86 10.57 -7.52 -13.77
C LEU A 86 11.15 -8.88 -13.37
N VAL A 87 11.61 -9.66 -14.34
CA VAL A 87 11.93 -11.10 -14.23
C VAL A 87 12.96 -11.49 -13.16
N LYS A 88 13.69 -10.53 -12.56
CA LYS A 88 14.65 -10.77 -11.47
C LYS A 88 14.03 -10.67 -10.06
N LYS A 89 12.78 -10.22 -9.95
CA LYS A 89 12.08 -10.00 -8.67
C LYS A 89 10.71 -10.62 -8.75
N ILE A 90 10.26 -11.21 -7.64
CA ILE A 90 8.96 -11.88 -7.57
C ILE A 90 8.15 -11.47 -6.35
N HIS A 91 8.75 -10.84 -5.34
CA HIS A 91 8.10 -10.57 -4.06
C HIS A 91 7.30 -9.25 -4.08
N PHE A 92 6.28 -9.19 -4.93
CA PHE A 92 5.43 -8.00 -5.10
C PHE A 92 4.13 -8.09 -4.30
N GLY A 93 3.76 -9.27 -3.81
CA GLY A 93 2.49 -9.47 -3.12
C GLY A 93 2.51 -9.00 -1.67
N PHE A 94 1.36 -8.51 -1.21
CA PHE A 94 1.12 -8.15 0.18
C PHE A 94 -0.16 -8.81 0.71
N ASP A 95 -0.16 -9.14 2.00
CA ASP A 95 -1.34 -9.44 2.81
C ASP A 95 -1.24 -8.55 4.07
N LEU A 96 -1.96 -7.42 4.05
CA LEU A 96 -1.99 -6.47 5.14
C LEU A 96 -3.24 -6.73 5.97
N ARG A 97 -3.04 -7.18 7.21
CA ARG A 97 -4.13 -7.47 8.15
C ARG A 97 -4.23 -6.40 9.22
N VAL A 98 -5.43 -5.90 9.46
CA VAL A 98 -5.75 -4.99 10.57
C VAL A 98 -6.99 -5.46 11.32
N PRO A 99 -7.11 -5.15 12.62
CA PRO A 99 -8.36 -5.39 13.35
C PRO A 99 -9.53 -4.65 12.70
N ALA A 100 -10.69 -5.28 12.59
CA ALA A 100 -11.87 -4.65 12.03
C ALA A 100 -12.35 -3.43 12.83
N SER A 101 -11.97 -3.33 14.12
CA SER A 101 -12.21 -2.18 14.97
C SER A 101 -11.41 -0.94 14.60
N GLU A 102 -10.32 -1.09 13.85
CA GLU A 102 -9.50 0.04 13.36
C GLU A 102 -10.04 0.60 12.04
N LEU A 103 -10.98 -0.09 11.38
CA LEU A 103 -11.56 0.36 10.12
C LEU A 103 -12.78 1.25 10.34
N GLY A 104 -12.70 2.44 9.75
CA GLY A 104 -13.81 3.37 9.61
C GLY A 104 -14.69 3.10 8.38
N SER A 105 -15.25 4.17 7.81
CA SER A 105 -16.21 4.08 6.69
C SER A 105 -15.52 3.79 5.36
N SER A 106 -14.28 4.23 5.22
CA SER A 106 -13.48 4.03 4.02
C SER A 106 -12.06 3.60 4.36
N ALA A 107 -11.46 2.81 3.47
CA ALA A 107 -10.03 2.53 3.53
C ALA A 107 -9.38 2.49 2.14
N TRP A 108 -8.15 2.98 2.09
CA TRP A 108 -7.33 3.10 0.88
C TRP A 108 -5.96 2.47 1.10
N VAL A 109 -5.46 1.80 0.06
CA VAL A 109 -4.09 1.28 0.04
C VAL A 109 -3.17 2.30 -0.64
N TRP A 110 -2.05 2.60 0.00
CA TRP A 110 -1.03 3.52 -0.51
C TRP A 110 0.30 2.79 -0.68
N MET A 111 0.97 3.10 -1.77
CA MET A 111 2.34 2.69 -2.06
C MET A 111 3.27 3.86 -1.74
N VAL A 112 4.39 3.58 -1.09
CA VAL A 112 5.43 4.56 -0.79
C VAL A 112 6.76 4.03 -1.31
N SER A 113 7.43 4.82 -2.14
CA SER A 113 8.74 4.52 -2.72
C SER A 113 9.88 4.81 -1.73
N ALA A 114 11.08 4.30 -2.03
CA ALA A 114 12.27 4.56 -1.22
C ALA A 114 12.72 6.03 -1.25
N ASP A 115 12.43 6.75 -2.34
CA ASP A 115 12.72 8.18 -2.51
C ASP A 115 11.61 9.10 -1.98
N GLY A 116 10.63 8.56 -1.24
CA GLY A 116 9.62 9.34 -0.53
C GLY A 116 8.49 9.88 -1.41
N LYS A 117 8.26 9.26 -2.57
CA LYS A 117 7.06 9.47 -3.39
C LYS A 117 5.97 8.49 -2.99
N SER A 118 4.75 8.76 -3.42
CA SER A 118 3.61 7.91 -3.09
C SER A 118 2.64 7.74 -4.24
N ARG A 119 1.79 6.73 -4.17
CA ARG A 119 0.59 6.65 -5.01
C ARG A 119 -0.45 5.75 -4.34
N ARG A 120 -1.71 6.15 -4.41
CA ARG A 120 -2.84 5.35 -3.95
C ARG A 120 -3.22 4.30 -5.00
N ILE A 121 -3.62 3.11 -4.57
CA ILE A 121 -4.29 2.15 -5.45
C ILE A 121 -5.74 2.62 -5.65
N ASP A 122 -6.17 2.74 -6.90
CA ASP A 122 -7.49 3.27 -7.29
C ASP A 122 -8.63 2.25 -7.10
N LYS A 123 -8.57 1.49 -6.01
CA LYS A 123 -9.63 0.61 -5.54
C LYS A 123 -9.79 0.80 -4.04
N MET A 124 -11.00 1.15 -3.64
CA MET A 124 -11.36 1.48 -2.26
C MET A 124 -12.04 0.29 -1.58
N PHE A 125 -11.82 0.13 -0.28
CA PHE A 125 -12.74 -0.60 0.58
C PHE A 125 -13.77 0.37 1.16
N GLN A 126 -15.05 0.04 0.96
CA GLN A 126 -16.18 0.69 1.64
C GLN A 126 -16.90 -0.35 2.48
N ARG A 127 -17.32 0.06 3.67
CA ARG A 127 -18.08 -0.78 4.59
C ARG A 127 -19.58 -0.68 4.33
#